data_AF-A0A7V2W9Q6-F1
#
_entry.id   AF-A0A7V2W9Q6-F1
#
_cell.length_a   1.000
_cell.length_b   1.000
_cell.length_c   1.000
_cell.angle_alpha   90.00
_cell.angle_beta   90.00
_cell.angle_gamma   90.00
#
_symmetry.space_group_name_H-M   'P 1'
#
loop_
_entity.id
_entity.type
_entity.pdbx_description
1 polymer ?
#
loop_
_entity_poly.entity_id
_entity_poly.type
_entity_poly.pdbx_seq_one_letter_code
_entity_poly.pdbx_strand_id
1 'polypeptide(L)' 'MAHVSTRGGAGRRGFEEVLLAGLAEDGGLFLPEQWPRFSREALA' A
#
# COMPACT_ATOMS: atom_id res chain seq x y z
N MET A 1 0.85 -5.34 6.79
CA MET A 1 1.62 -4.44 5.91
C MET A 1 0.82 -3.17 5.73
N ALA A 2 1.45 -2.01 5.86
CA ALA A 2 0.77 -0.72 5.73
C ALA A 2 0.81 -0.20 4.28
N HIS A 3 -0.22 0.52 3.89
CA HIS A 3 -0.30 1.27 2.65
C HIS A 3 -0.39 2.77 2.95
N VAL A 4 0.16 3.59 2.05
CA VAL A 4 0.20 5.06 2.14
C VAL A 4 -0.29 5.67 0.83
N SER A 5 -0.90 6.86 0.89
CA SER A 5 -1.24 7.58 -0.34
C SER A 5 0.00 8.14 -1.03
N THR A 6 0.01 8.09 -2.36
CA THR A 6 1.02 8.75 -3.20
C THR A 6 1.09 10.27 -3.00
N ARG A 7 0.07 10.89 -2.40
CA ARG A 7 0.04 12.33 -2.10
C ARG A 7 0.35 12.64 -0.63
N GLY A 8 0.54 11.63 0.21
CA GLY A 8 0.94 11.77 1.62
C GLY A 8 -0.11 12.37 2.56
N GLY A 9 -1.31 12.70 2.05
CA GLY A 9 -2.42 13.25 2.84
C GLY A 9 -3.29 12.19 3.50
N ALA A 10 -3.31 10.96 2.96
CA ALA A 10 -3.92 9.81 3.62
C ALA A 10 -2.94 9.10 4.56
N GLY A 11 -3.37 8.88 5.80
CA GLY A 11 -2.61 8.13 6.80
C GLY A 11 -2.38 6.66 6.42
N ARG A 12 -1.64 5.93 7.26
CA ARG A 12 -1.34 4.51 7.03
C ARG A 12 -2.60 3.66 7.17
N ARG A 13 -2.81 2.74 6.21
CA ARG A 13 -3.98 1.83 6.18
C ARG A 13 -3.57 0.37 5.98
N GLY A 14 -4.40 -0.53 6.49
CA GLY A 14 -4.30 -1.96 6.21
C GLY A 14 -4.73 -2.31 4.79
N PHE A 15 -4.39 -3.51 4.32
CA PHE A 15 -4.79 -3.96 2.98
C PHE A 15 -6.31 -4.02 2.80
N GLU A 16 -7.04 -4.57 3.78
CA GLU A 16 -8.50 -4.69 3.72
C GLU A 16 -9.20 -3.33 3.61
N GLU A 17 -8.70 -2.33 4.35
CA GLU A 17 -9.21 -0.95 4.29
C GLU A 17 -8.97 -0.34 2.90
N VAL A 18 -7.77 -0.50 2.33
CA VAL A 18 -7.44 0.00 0.99
C VAL A 18 -8.28 -0.68 -0.09
N LEU A 19 -8.46 -1.99 0.00
CA LEU A 19 -9.23 -2.78 -0.96
C LEU A 19 -10.68 -2.29 -1.05
N LEU A 20 -11.27 -1.91 0.08
CA LEU A 20 -12.64 -1.41 0.15
C LEU A 20 -12.76 0.09 -0.15
N ALA A 21 -11.72 0.88 0.14
CA ALA A 21 -11.70 2.32 -0.13
C ALA A 21 -11.53 2.64 -1.63
N GLY A 22 -10.75 1.85 -2.35
CA GLY A 22 -10.37 2.13 -3.73
C GLY A 22 -9.37 3.29 -3.82
N LEU A 23 -9.86 4.53 -3.89
CA LEU A 23 -9.03 5.74 -3.97
C LEU A 23 -8.73 6.29 -2.56
N ALA A 24 -7.54 6.88 -2.37
CA ALA A 24 -7.21 7.56 -1.12
C ALA A 24 -8.04 8.85 -0.95
N GLU A 25 -8.27 9.27 0.31
CA GLU A 25 -9.14 10.42 0.62
C GLU A 25 -8.58 11.75 0.08
N ASP A 26 -7.26 11.83 -0.16
CA ASP A 26 -6.57 12.96 -0.77
C ASP A 26 -6.54 12.92 -2.31
N GLY A 27 -7.28 11.99 -2.91
CA GLY A 27 -7.34 11.74 -4.34
C GLY A 27 -6.08 11.07 -4.91
N GLY A 28 -5.19 10.57 -4.05
CA GLY A 28 -4.04 9.75 -4.43
C GLY A 28 -4.37 8.26 -4.59
N LEU A 29 -3.34 7.48 -4.87
CA LEU A 29 -3.42 6.02 -4.92
C LEU A 29 -2.72 5.43 -3.70
N PHE A 30 -3.25 4.34 -3.15
CA PHE A 30 -2.57 3.61 -2.10
C PHE A 30 -1.45 2.74 -2.67
N LEU A 31 -0.26 2.83 -2.08
CA LEU A 31 0.89 1.95 -2.34
C LEU A 31 1.37 1.33 -1.03
N PRO A 32 1.95 0.13 -1.04
CA PRO A 32 2.56 -0.43 0.15
C PRO A 32 3.69 0.49 0.59
N GLU A 33 3.78 0.74 1.90
CA GLU A 33 4.89 1.52 2.44
C GLU A 33 6.25 0.86 2.13
N GLN A 34 6.27 -0.47 2.11
CA GLN A 34 7.45 -1.26 1.85
C GLN A 34 7.12 -2.34 0.84
N TRP A 35 7.92 -2.44 -0.21
CA TRP A 35 7.80 -3.51 -1.19
C TRP A 35 8.30 -4.83 -0.60
N PRO A 36 7.55 -5.94 -0.77
CA PRO A 36 8.06 -7.25 -0.39
C PRO A 36 9.32 -7.56 -1.19
N ARG A 37 10.31 -8.14 -0.51
CA ARG A 37 11.54 -8.62 -1.14
C ARG A 37 11.47 -10.14 -1.22
N PHE A 38 11.87 -10.68 -2.36
CA PHE A 38 11.95 -12.11 -2.58
C PHE A 38 13.42 -12.55 -2.53
N SER A 39 13.72 -13.65 -1.85
CA SER A 39 15.03 -14.28 -1.93
C SER A 39 15.19 -15.07 -3.23
N ARG A 40 16.41 -15.49 -3.58
CA ARG A 40 16.62 -16.32 -4.79
C ARG A 40 15.88 -17.64 -4.70
N GLU A 41 15.83 -18.23 -3.50
CA GLU A 41 15.13 -19.49 -3.23
C GLU A 41 13.62 -19.35 -3.41
N ALA A 42 13.05 -18.21 -3.02
CA ALA A 42 11.62 -17.94 -3.20
C ALA A 42 11.20 -17.70 -4.65
N LEU A 43 12.15 -17.48 -5.56
CA LEU A 43 11.91 -17.22 -6.99
C LEU A 43 12.24 -18.44 -7.89
N ALA A 44 12.78 -19.52 -7.31
CA ALA A 44 13.26 -20.70 -8.04
C ALA A 44 12.16 -21.73 -8.31
#